data_AF-A0A8J1XJJ1-F1
#
_entry.id   AF-A0A8J1XJJ1-F1
#
_cell.length_a   1.000
_cell.length_b   1.000
_cell.length_c   1.000
_cell.angle_alpha   90.00
_cell.angle_beta   90.00
_cell.angle_gamma   90.00
#
_symmetry.space_group_name_H-M   'P 1'
#
loop_
_entity.id
_entity.type
_entity.pdbx_description
1 polymer ?
#
loop_
_entity_poly.entity_id
_entity_poly.type
_entity_poly.pdbx_seq_one_letter_code
_entity_poly.pdbx_strand_id
1 'polypeptide(L)'
;APSDAPSNVRLIQGSHGRSLTVTFKKPSRPNGRITIYESSIHNLDSNSIKTQNNTASSKDAMFSNSDETTITITGLKPFTNYSIKIRAYTSVGSGPWSEYVKQRTHEA
;
A
#
# COMPACT_ATOMS: atom_id res chain seq x y z
N ALA A 1 -6.09 -11.34 -15.85
CA ALA A 1 -5.67 -10.44 -14.76
C ALA A 1 -6.90 -9.72 -14.22
N PRO A 2 -6.92 -9.27 -12.95
CA PRO A 2 -8.05 -8.53 -12.40
C PRO A 2 -8.38 -7.30 -13.24
N SER A 3 -9.67 -7.06 -13.51
CA SER A 3 -10.10 -5.90 -14.30
C SER A 3 -10.37 -4.66 -13.45
N ASP A 4 -10.49 -4.82 -12.14
CA ASP A 4 -10.68 -3.75 -11.17
C ASP A 4 -9.65 -3.87 -10.03
N ALA A 5 -9.48 -2.77 -9.30
CA ALA A 5 -8.57 -2.69 -8.16
C ALA A 5 -9.24 -3.23 -6.89
N PRO A 6 -8.46 -3.56 -5.85
CA PRO A 6 -9.00 -3.71 -4.50
C PRO A 6 -9.76 -2.44 -4.07
N SER A 7 -10.89 -2.61 -3.41
CA SER A 7 -11.81 -1.52 -3.05
C SER A 7 -11.89 -1.31 -1.54
N ASN A 8 -12.56 -0.22 -1.12
CA ASN A 8 -12.71 0.13 0.31
C ASN A 8 -11.35 0.16 1.05
N VAL A 9 -10.34 0.72 0.40
CA VAL A 9 -8.99 0.86 0.96
C VAL A 9 -9.04 1.87 2.11
N ARG A 10 -8.61 1.44 3.28
CA ARG A 10 -8.55 2.24 4.50
C ARG A 10 -7.21 2.06 5.17
N LEU A 11 -6.80 3.08 5.90
CA LEU A 11 -5.54 3.11 6.62
C LEU A 11 -5.83 3.26 8.11
N ILE A 12 -5.20 2.41 8.91
CA ILE A 12 -5.32 2.36 10.37
C ILE A 12 -3.96 2.69 10.96
N GLN A 13 -3.93 3.61 11.93
CA GLN A 13 -2.71 3.97 12.65
C GLN A 13 -2.24 2.80 13.50
N GLY A 14 -0.97 2.44 13.35
CA GLY A 14 -0.32 1.55 14.30
C GLY A 14 0.40 2.31 15.40
N SER A 15 1.24 1.59 16.14
CA SER A 15 1.85 2.11 17.37
C SER A 15 2.93 3.18 17.10
N HIS A 16 3.00 4.17 17.99
CA HIS A 16 4.06 5.19 18.06
C HIS A 16 4.33 5.96 16.75
N GLY A 17 3.30 6.12 15.90
CA GLY A 17 3.44 6.83 14.63
C GLY A 17 4.35 6.14 13.60
N ARG A 18 4.70 4.87 13.81
CA ARG A 18 5.71 4.16 12.99
C ARG A 18 5.14 3.08 12.09
N SER A 19 3.83 2.93 12.05
CA SER A 19 3.17 1.94 11.21
C SER A 19 1.79 2.36 10.76
N LEU A 20 1.39 1.84 9.60
CA LEU A 20 0.05 1.94 9.04
C LEU A 20 -0.41 0.56 8.60
N THR A 21 -1.60 0.14 9.02
CA THR A 21 -2.25 -1.06 8.50
C THR A 21 -3.24 -0.67 7.41
N VAL A 22 -2.98 -1.11 6.19
CA VAL A 22 -3.87 -1.01 5.04
C VAL A 22 -4.91 -2.12 5.15
N THR A 23 -6.19 -1.78 5.09
CA THR A 23 -7.29 -2.74 5.01
C THR A 23 -8.09 -2.48 3.73
N PHE A 24 -8.57 -3.52 3.09
CA PHE A 24 -9.23 -3.41 1.79
C PHE A 24 -10.21 -4.56 1.54
N LYS A 25 -10.90 -4.55 0.41
CA LYS A 25 -11.68 -5.66 -0.12
C LYS A 25 -11.03 -6.16 -1.41
N LYS A 26 -11.16 -7.46 -1.66
CA LYS A 26 -10.72 -8.10 -2.90
C LYS A 26 -11.38 -7.41 -4.12
N PRO A 27 -10.74 -7.39 -5.31
CA PRO A 27 -11.39 -6.93 -6.54
C PRO A 27 -12.70 -7.67 -6.79
N SER A 28 -13.72 -6.96 -7.28
CA SER A 28 -15.03 -7.57 -7.61
C SER A 28 -14.96 -8.40 -8.88
N ARG A 29 -14.01 -8.12 -9.76
CA ARG A 29 -13.78 -8.81 -11.03
C ARG A 29 -12.32 -9.30 -11.11
N PRO A 30 -11.96 -10.33 -10.31
CA PRO A 30 -10.59 -10.81 -10.23
C PRO A 30 -10.14 -11.55 -11.50
N ASN A 31 -11.07 -12.06 -12.32
CA ASN A 31 -10.80 -12.79 -13.57
C ASN A 31 -9.75 -13.91 -13.38
N GLY A 32 -9.88 -14.66 -12.29
CA GLY A 32 -8.95 -15.72 -11.88
C GLY A 32 -8.76 -15.74 -10.36
N ARG A 33 -7.97 -16.70 -9.87
CA ARG A 33 -7.57 -16.76 -8.46
C ARG A 33 -6.56 -15.65 -8.17
N ILE A 34 -6.84 -14.82 -7.16
CA ILE A 34 -5.84 -13.86 -6.68
C ILE A 34 -4.65 -14.62 -6.11
N THR A 35 -3.43 -14.19 -6.41
CA THR A 35 -2.20 -14.80 -5.91
C THR A 35 -1.51 -13.92 -4.89
N ILE A 36 -1.49 -12.61 -5.11
CA ILE A 36 -0.81 -11.66 -4.23
C ILE A 36 -1.46 -10.27 -4.33
N TYR A 37 -1.37 -9.51 -3.24
CA TYR A 37 -1.61 -8.07 -3.24
C TYR A 37 -0.28 -7.33 -3.14
N GLU A 38 -0.17 -6.21 -3.82
CA GLU A 38 0.98 -5.31 -3.76
C GLU A 38 0.50 -3.93 -3.29
N SER A 39 1.10 -3.40 -2.22
CA SER A 39 0.90 -2.01 -1.79
C SER A 39 2.13 -1.16 -2.07
N SER A 40 1.93 0.05 -2.59
CA SER A 40 2.98 1.05 -2.78
C SER A 40 2.74 2.21 -1.84
N ILE A 41 3.77 2.59 -1.07
CA ILE A 41 3.76 3.71 -0.13
C ILE A 41 4.75 4.79 -0.52
N HIS A 42 4.37 6.05 -0.34
CA HIS A 42 5.18 7.23 -0.66
C HIS A 42 5.11 8.24 0.47
N ASN A 43 6.27 8.66 0.97
CA ASN A 43 6.39 9.82 1.87
C ASN A 43 6.17 11.10 1.07
N LEU A 44 5.16 11.90 1.45
CA LEU A 44 4.79 13.14 0.78
C LEU A 44 5.54 14.37 1.32
N ASP A 45 6.10 14.28 2.53
CA ASP A 45 6.85 15.36 3.17
C ASP A 45 8.36 15.28 2.85
N SER A 46 8.80 14.18 2.24
CA SER A 46 10.17 14.03 1.77
C SER A 46 10.37 14.87 0.51
N ASN A 47 11.10 15.98 0.62
CA ASN A 47 11.66 16.74 -0.51
C ASN A 47 12.78 15.96 -1.22
N SER A 48 12.62 14.65 -1.42
CA SER A 48 13.55 13.86 -2.20
C SER A 48 13.41 14.28 -3.67
N ILE A 49 14.36 15.10 -4.12
CA ILE A 49 14.76 15.14 -5.52
C ILE A 49 14.80 13.69 -6.00
N LYS A 50 14.13 13.41 -7.13
CA LYS A 50 13.98 12.07 -7.71
C LYS A 50 15.35 11.51 -8.12
N THR A 51 16.17 11.09 -7.17
CA THR A 51 17.41 10.38 -7.37
C THR A 51 17.27 9.06 -6.63
N GLN A 52 17.21 7.99 -7.41
CA GLN A 52 17.42 6.63 -6.92
C GLN A 52 18.70 6.66 -6.09
N ASN A 53 18.61 6.53 -4.75
CA ASN A 53 19.66 6.04 -3.85
C ASN A 53 19.14 6.02 -2.41
N ASN A 54 18.73 4.83 -1.98
CA ASN A 54 18.56 4.32 -0.61
C ASN A 54 18.63 5.33 0.56
N THR A 55 17.47 5.61 1.17
CA THR A 55 17.22 5.75 2.62
C THR A 55 15.75 6.15 2.85
N ALA A 56 14.86 5.15 2.97
CA ALA A 56 13.43 5.28 3.36
C ALA A 56 12.61 6.37 2.63
N SER A 57 12.85 6.56 1.33
CA SER A 57 12.02 7.35 0.40
C SER A 57 11.77 6.59 -0.93
N SER A 58 11.92 5.27 -0.91
CA SER A 58 11.74 4.38 -2.05
C SER A 58 10.31 3.83 -2.10
N LYS A 59 9.79 3.64 -3.31
CA LYS A 59 8.59 2.86 -3.62
C LYS A 59 8.75 1.43 -3.07
N ASP A 60 8.57 1.24 -1.77
CA ASP A 60 8.67 -0.09 -1.20
C ASP A 60 7.33 -0.78 -1.45
N ALA A 61 7.36 -1.71 -2.41
CA ALA A 61 6.25 -2.60 -2.67
C ALA A 61 6.20 -3.62 -1.54
N MET A 62 5.14 -3.57 -0.72
CA MET A 62 4.85 -4.63 0.24
C MET A 62 3.86 -5.61 -0.34
N PHE A 63 4.10 -6.89 -0.08
CA PHE A 63 3.31 -7.97 -0.62
C PHE A 63 2.58 -8.74 0.49
N SER A 64 1.36 -9.17 0.21
CA SER A 64 0.56 -10.03 1.11
C SER A 64 -0.17 -11.12 0.34
N ASN A 65 -0.46 -12.23 1.03
CA ASN A 65 -1.10 -13.41 0.49
C ASN A 65 -2.50 -13.11 -0.04
N SER A 66 -2.99 -13.94 -0.98
CA SER A 66 -4.28 -13.75 -1.64
C SER A 66 -5.51 -13.73 -0.72
N ASP A 67 -5.41 -14.38 0.43
CA ASP A 67 -6.52 -14.55 1.37
C ASP A 67 -6.60 -13.41 2.40
N GLU A 68 -5.47 -12.76 2.66
CA GLU A 68 -5.35 -11.60 3.53
C GLU A 68 -5.84 -10.35 2.81
N THR A 69 -6.69 -9.57 3.48
CA THR A 69 -7.13 -8.26 2.98
C THR A 69 -6.60 -7.12 3.85
N THR A 70 -5.42 -7.35 4.42
CA THR A 70 -4.74 -6.45 5.33
C THR A 70 -3.22 -6.49 5.09
N ILE A 71 -2.56 -5.34 5.05
CA ILE A 71 -1.10 -5.22 4.94
C ILE A 71 -0.62 -4.23 6.00
N THR A 72 0.30 -4.65 6.87
CA THR A 72 0.90 -3.74 7.86
C THR A 72 2.24 -3.25 7.36
N ILE A 73 2.37 -1.93 7.23
CA ILE A 73 3.59 -1.24 6.81
C ILE A 73 4.22 -0.65 8.06
N THR A 74 5.46 -1.04 8.37
CA THR A 74 6.20 -0.61 9.57
C THR A 74 7.43 0.23 9.20
N GLY A 75 8.07 0.86 10.18
CA GLY A 75 9.28 1.65 9.96
C GLY A 75 9.03 3.03 9.35
N LEU A 76 7.78 3.52 9.45
CA LEU A 76 7.41 4.84 8.98
C LEU A 76 7.97 5.93 9.88
N LYS A 77 8.18 7.11 9.32
CA LYS A 77 8.50 8.30 10.12
C LYS A 77 7.23 8.78 10.83
N PRO A 78 7.29 9.06 12.15
CA PRO A 78 6.20 9.73 12.86
C PRO A 78 5.85 11.08 12.25
N PHE A 79 4.64 11.55 12.49
CA PHE A 79 4.14 12.86 12.09
C PHE A 79 4.36 13.21 10.62
N THR A 80 4.32 12.21 9.73
CA THR A 80 4.68 12.32 8.31
C THR A 80 3.51 11.92 7.42
N ASN A 81 3.23 12.70 6.38
CA ASN A 81 2.18 12.40 5.40
C ASN A 81 2.64 11.30 4.45
N TYR A 82 1.86 10.23 4.36
CA TYR A 82 2.06 9.16 3.40
C TYR A 82 0.89 9.05 2.43
N SER A 83 1.17 8.66 1.19
CA SER A 83 0.15 8.16 0.25
C SER A 83 0.39 6.68 -0.03
N ILE A 84 -0.70 5.91 -0.06
CA ILE A 84 -0.69 4.48 -0.26
C ILE A 84 -1.70 4.12 -1.35
N LYS A 85 -1.34 3.16 -2.20
CA LYS A 85 -2.25 2.51 -3.14
C LYS A 85 -1.99 1.01 -3.16
N ILE A 86 -2.95 0.22 -3.60
CA ILE A 86 -2.87 -1.24 -3.64
C ILE A 86 -3.38 -1.81 -4.97
N ARG A 87 -2.79 -2.90 -5.43
CA ARG A 87 -3.31 -3.69 -6.57
C ARG A 87 -3.28 -5.18 -6.27
N ALA A 88 -4.02 -5.94 -7.06
CA ALA A 88 -4.08 -7.39 -6.97
C ALA A 88 -3.47 -8.06 -8.19
N TYR A 89 -3.00 -9.29 -8.01
CA TYR A 89 -2.43 -10.13 -9.06
C TYR A 89 -3.18 -11.45 -9.16
N THR A 90 -3.18 -12.00 -10.37
CA THR A 90 -3.53 -13.40 -10.68
C THR A 90 -2.35 -14.05 -11.40
N SER A 91 -2.44 -15.34 -11.72
CA SER A 91 -1.47 -16.02 -12.59
C SER A 91 -1.31 -15.36 -13.97
N VAL A 92 -2.34 -14.67 -14.46
CA VAL A 92 -2.31 -13.95 -15.74
C VAL A 92 -1.57 -12.61 -15.64
N GLY A 93 -1.45 -12.03 -14.44
CA GLY A 93 -0.79 -10.74 -14.21
C GLY A 93 -1.54 -9.82 -13.25
N SER A 94 -1.07 -8.56 -13.18
CA SER A 94 -1.60 -7.51 -12.28
C SER A 94 -2.86 -6.84 -12.81
N GLY A 95 -3.77 -6.50 -11.91
CA GLY A 95 -4.86 -5.55 -12.17
C GLY A 95 -4.42 -4.10 -12.01
N PRO A 96 -5.37 -3.15 -12.15
CA PRO A 96 -5.10 -1.73 -11.93
C PRO A 96 -4.81 -1.44 -10.44
N TRP A 97 -4.14 -0.30 -10.21
CA TRP A 97 -3.98 0.25 -8.87
C TRP A 97 -5.28 0.86 -8.37
N SER A 98 -5.52 0.79 -7.07
CA SER A 98 -6.53 1.59 -6.39
C SER A 98 -6.20 3.08 -6.47
N GLU A 99 -7.20 3.90 -6.15
CA GLU A 99 -6.96 5.30 -5.80
C GLU A 99 -5.98 5.42 -4.64
N TYR A 100 -5.28 6.56 -4.59
CA TYR A 100 -4.38 6.89 -3.49
C TYR A 100 -5.18 7.24 -2.25
N VAL A 101 -4.89 6.57 -1.14
CA VAL A 101 -5.34 6.96 0.19
C VAL A 101 -4.18 7.64 0.89
N LYS A 102 -4.44 8.79 1.49
CA LYS A 102 -3.43 9.56 2.22
C LYS A 102 -3.70 9.47 3.70
N GLN A 103 -2.64 9.33 4.49
CA GLN A 103 -2.73 9.47 5.93
C GLN A 103 -1.41 9.97 6.51
N ARG A 104 -1.53 10.87 7.49
CA ARG A 104 -0.40 11.29 8.32
C ARG A 104 -0.23 10.30 9.46
N THR A 105 0.98 9.82 9.70
CA THR A 105 1.28 9.05 10.90
C THR A 105 1.13 9.90 12.16
N HIS A 106 0.77 9.29 13.28
CA HIS A 106 0.78 9.95 14.59
C HIS A 106 2.19 10.41 14.99
N GLU A 107 2.25 11.26 16.00
CA GLU A 107 3.50 11.57 16.70
C GLU A 107 4.06 10.32 17.40
N ALA A 108 5.33 10.41 17.82
CA ALA A 108 6.08 9.29 18.39
C ALA A 108 5.61 8.94 19.80
#